data_AF-I1HN83-F1
#
_entry.id   AF-I1HN83-F1
#
_cell.length_a   1.000
_cell.length_b   1.000
_cell.length_c   1.000
_cell.angle_alpha   90.00
_cell.angle_beta   90.00
_cell.angle_gamma   90.00
#
_symmetry.space_group_name_H-M   'P 1'
#
loop_
_entity.id
_entity.type
_entity.pdbx_description
1 polymer ?
#
loop_
_entity_poly.entity_id
_entity_poly.type
_entity_poly.pdbx_seq_one_letter_code
_entity_poly.pdbx_strand_id
1 'polypeptide(L)'
;MAQQRSLLAAVLLFLVALTAAAAEGDAPFVVAHKRVALSRPVPGVERLAVTLDLYNQGSATAYDVSLNDDSWPQEAFELVSGSTSKIVEKLDPGSTASHSFVLETKVQGRFQGSPAVIKYRVPTKAALQEAYSTPVLPFDILADRPPQKKFELVKTCWEIWPAGLSGFFRWRVYLPSREPIKIWCCKREQEETLKMVVRSSFCSTWF
;
A
#
# COMPACT_ATOMS: atom_id res chain seq x y z
N MET A 1 44.44 -40.35 9.18
CA MET A 1 43.22 -40.84 9.86
C MET A 1 42.64 -39.87 10.90
N ALA A 2 43.44 -39.22 11.75
CA ALA A 2 42.92 -38.29 12.78
C ALA A 2 42.25 -37.02 12.20
N GLN A 3 42.85 -36.39 11.17
CA GLN A 3 42.26 -35.19 10.55
C GLN A 3 40.93 -35.46 9.84
N GLN A 4 40.79 -36.61 9.18
CA GLN A 4 39.54 -37.02 8.52
C GLN A 4 38.42 -37.28 9.55
N ARG A 5 38.74 -37.81 10.73
CA ARG A 5 37.78 -38.00 11.84
C ARG A 5 37.38 -36.66 12.47
N SER A 6 38.30 -35.70 12.57
CA SER A 6 38.04 -34.34 13.06
C SER A 6 37.13 -33.54 12.12
N LEU A 7 37.38 -33.62 10.81
CA LEU A 7 36.53 -32.98 9.79
C LEU A 7 35.11 -33.58 9.77
N LEU A 8 34.99 -34.91 9.85
CA LEU A 8 33.68 -35.57 9.93
C LEU A 8 32.91 -35.18 11.21
N ALA A 9 33.61 -35.04 12.34
CA ALA A 9 33.00 -34.58 13.59
C ALA A 9 32.52 -33.12 13.49
N ALA A 10 33.29 -32.23 12.85
CA ALA A 10 32.91 -30.84 12.64
C ALA A 10 31.69 -30.71 11.70
N VAL A 11 31.64 -31.50 10.62
CA VAL A 11 30.50 -31.52 9.69
C VAL A 11 29.23 -32.06 10.37
N LEU A 12 29.36 -33.11 11.20
CA LEU A 12 28.24 -33.63 11.98
C LEU A 12 27.72 -32.61 13.00
N LEU A 13 28.62 -31.92 13.71
CA LEU A 13 28.24 -30.85 14.64
C LEU A 13 27.54 -29.69 13.92
N PHE A 14 28.01 -29.31 12.73
CA PHE A 14 27.38 -28.27 11.92
C PHE A 14 25.98 -28.69 11.43
N LEU A 15 25.81 -29.94 11.00
CA LEU A 15 24.52 -30.49 10.60
C LEU A 15 23.52 -30.54 11.78
N VAL A 16 23.97 -30.94 12.97
CA VAL A 16 23.13 -30.95 14.19
C VAL A 16 22.77 -29.53 14.64
N ALA A 17 23.70 -28.56 14.51
CA ALA A 17 23.40 -27.17 14.80
C ALA A 17 22.36 -26.59 13.82
N LEU A 18 22.42 -26.97 12.54
CA LEU A 18 21.45 -26.57 11.53
C LEU A 18 20.04 -27.13 11.80
N THR A 19 19.92 -28.39 12.23
CA THR A 19 18.62 -28.98 12.55
C THR A 19 18.01 -28.40 13.84
N ALA A 20 18.83 -28.06 14.83
CA ALA A 20 18.36 -27.38 16.03
C ALA A 20 17.83 -25.96 15.74
N ALA A 21 18.46 -25.24 14.81
CA ALA A 21 17.98 -23.92 14.37
C ALA A 21 16.68 -23.98 13.54
N ALA A 22 16.43 -25.11 12.88
CA ALA A 22 15.22 -25.34 12.07
C ALA A 22 14.03 -25.88 12.89
N ALA A 23 14.18 -26.08 14.20
CA ALA A 23 13.07 -26.37 15.10
C ALA A 23 12.22 -25.10 15.32
N GLU A 24 11.54 -24.67 14.25
CA GLU A 24 10.38 -23.79 14.34
C GLU A 24 9.39 -24.46 15.30
N GLY A 25 9.10 -23.80 16.43
CA GLY A 25 8.08 -24.29 17.34
C GLY A 25 6.76 -24.44 16.58
N ASP A 26 6.07 -25.58 16.76
CA ASP A 26 4.74 -25.85 16.18
C ASP A 26 3.71 -24.90 16.80
N ALA A 27 3.69 -23.65 16.32
CA ALA A 27 2.93 -22.57 16.90
C ALA A 27 2.51 -21.58 15.81
N PRO A 28 1.30 -21.01 15.90
CA PRO A 28 0.89 -19.93 15.03
C PRO A 28 1.60 -18.63 15.42
N PHE A 29 1.88 -17.80 14.42
CA PHE A 29 2.45 -16.47 14.60
C PHE A 29 1.66 -15.49 13.74
N VAL A 30 0.71 -14.80 14.36
CA VAL A 30 -0.21 -13.89 13.66
C VAL A 30 0.40 -12.49 13.58
N VAL A 31 0.56 -12.00 12.36
CA VAL A 31 1.01 -10.64 12.05
C VAL A 31 -0.16 -9.86 11.46
N ALA A 32 -0.30 -8.60 11.84
CA ALA A 32 -1.38 -7.75 11.36
C ALA A 32 -0.85 -6.46 10.73
N HIS A 33 -1.41 -6.10 9.58
CA HIS A 33 -1.11 -4.87 8.87
C HIS A 33 -2.36 -4.00 8.77
N LYS A 34 -2.29 -2.79 9.31
CA LYS A 34 -3.38 -1.81 9.27
C LYS A 34 -3.07 -0.74 8.23
N ARG A 35 -4.02 -0.52 7.32
CA ARG A 35 -3.97 0.48 6.26
C ARG A 35 -5.17 1.41 6.36
N VAL A 36 -4.97 2.66 5.97
CA VAL A 36 -6.03 3.67 5.90
C VAL A 36 -5.95 4.35 4.54
N ALA A 37 -7.09 4.40 3.85
CA ALA A 37 -7.24 5.13 2.60
C ALA A 37 -8.27 6.26 2.78
N LEU A 38 -7.85 7.49 2.50
CA LEU A 38 -8.71 8.68 2.54
C LEU A 38 -9.45 8.83 1.21
N SER A 39 -10.74 9.11 1.29
CA SER A 39 -11.61 9.35 0.14
C SER A 39 -12.56 10.52 0.43
N ARG A 40 -12.96 11.22 -0.64
CA ARG A 40 -13.88 12.36 -0.57
C ARG A 40 -15.05 12.10 -1.50
N PRO A 41 -16.10 11.42 -1.02
CA PRO A 41 -17.27 11.12 -1.85
C PRO A 41 -18.06 12.38 -2.22
N VAL A 42 -18.11 13.37 -1.32
CA VAL A 42 -18.84 14.63 -1.47
C VAL A 42 -17.96 15.76 -0.96
N PRO A 43 -18.00 16.99 -1.54
CA PRO A 43 -17.32 18.14 -0.97
C PRO A 43 -17.67 18.34 0.51
N GLY A 44 -16.66 18.54 1.35
CA GLY A 44 -16.83 18.69 2.79
C GLY A 44 -16.99 17.38 3.59
N VAL A 45 -17.16 16.23 2.94
CA VAL A 45 -17.23 14.92 3.59
C VAL A 45 -15.97 14.11 3.27
N GLU A 46 -15.22 13.74 4.31
CA GLU A 46 -14.04 12.89 4.18
C GLU A 46 -14.26 11.57 4.90
N ARG A 47 -13.99 10.47 4.18
CA ARG A 47 -14.15 9.09 4.66
C ARG A 47 -12.83 8.34 4.66
N LEU A 48 -12.64 7.53 5.69
CA LEU A 48 -11.50 6.66 5.87
C LEU A 48 -11.96 5.22 5.65
N ALA A 49 -11.43 4.58 4.62
CA ALA A 49 -11.50 3.13 4.52
C ALA A 49 -10.33 2.54 5.30
N VAL A 50 -10.62 1.89 6.43
CA VAL A 50 -9.64 1.18 7.24
C VAL A 50 -9.65 -0.28 6.83
N THR A 51 -8.47 -0.83 6.53
CA THR A 51 -8.29 -2.23 6.16
C THR A 51 -7.27 -2.85 7.10
N LEU A 52 -7.61 -4.00 7.67
CA LEU A 52 -6.72 -4.83 8.47
C LEU A 52 -6.53 -6.17 7.80
N ASP A 53 -5.28 -6.48 7.49
CA ASP A 53 -4.87 -7.75 6.91
C ASP A 53 -4.12 -8.56 7.97
N LEU A 54 -4.58 -9.78 8.21
CA LEU A 54 -4.03 -10.74 9.15
C LEU A 54 -3.31 -11.85 8.38
N TYR A 55 -2.10 -12.17 8.81
CA TYR A 55 -1.26 -13.20 8.20
C TYR A 55 -0.82 -14.17 9.29
N ASN A 56 -1.03 -15.47 9.09
CA ASN A 56 -0.39 -16.46 9.94
C ASN A 56 0.95 -16.86 9.32
N GLN A 57 2.03 -16.31 9.86
CA GLN A 57 3.41 -16.60 9.49
C GLN A 57 4.02 -17.74 10.32
N GLY A 58 3.23 -18.37 11.20
CA GLY A 58 3.67 -19.52 11.98
C GLY A 58 3.43 -20.84 11.26
N SER A 59 3.86 -21.93 11.91
CA SER A 59 3.79 -23.30 11.41
C SER A 59 2.50 -24.04 11.79
N ALA A 60 1.73 -23.51 12.75
CA ALA A 60 0.47 -24.10 13.21
C ALA A 60 -0.74 -23.18 12.99
N THR A 61 -1.94 -23.72 13.15
CA THR A 61 -3.21 -22.98 13.01
C THR A 61 -3.48 -22.08 14.22
N ALA A 62 -3.89 -20.83 13.98
CA ALA A 62 -4.48 -19.96 15.00
C ALA A 62 -6.00 -20.14 15.03
N TYR A 63 -6.57 -20.28 16.21
CA TYR A 63 -8.01 -20.42 16.39
C TYR A 63 -8.60 -19.18 17.05
N ASP A 64 -9.86 -18.89 16.70
CA ASP A 64 -10.68 -17.85 17.30
C ASP A 64 -9.96 -16.51 17.36
N VAL A 65 -9.42 -16.11 16.21
CA VAL A 65 -8.65 -14.89 16.06
C VAL A 65 -9.62 -13.71 16.13
N SER A 66 -9.67 -13.05 17.29
CA SER A 66 -10.44 -11.84 17.51
C SER A 66 -9.60 -10.61 17.17
N LEU A 67 -10.07 -9.84 16.20
CA LEU A 67 -9.53 -8.53 15.83
C LEU A 67 -10.42 -7.44 16.44
N ASN A 68 -9.80 -6.46 17.10
CA ASN A 68 -10.48 -5.31 17.66
C ASN A 68 -9.73 -4.00 17.36
N ASP A 69 -10.41 -3.05 16.73
CA ASP A 69 -9.90 -1.71 16.40
C ASP A 69 -10.88 -0.61 16.86
N ASP A 70 -11.16 -0.57 18.15
CA ASP A 70 -12.08 0.33 18.85
C ASP A 70 -11.41 1.61 19.39
N SER A 71 -10.15 1.85 19.00
CA SER A 71 -9.35 2.99 19.44
C SER A 71 -9.69 4.33 18.77
N TRP A 72 -10.71 4.36 17.91
CA TRP A 72 -11.11 5.55 17.15
C TRP A 72 -12.03 6.47 17.98
N PRO A 73 -11.67 7.74 18.19
CA PRO A 73 -12.48 8.66 19.00
C PRO A 73 -13.80 9.02 18.31
N GLN A 74 -14.92 8.80 19.00
CA GLN A 74 -16.28 8.99 18.45
C GLN A 74 -16.66 10.46 18.25
N GLU A 75 -15.93 11.37 18.90
CA GLU A 75 -16.06 12.81 18.74
C GLU A 75 -15.54 13.26 17.37
N ALA A 76 -14.56 12.53 16.81
CA ALA A 76 -13.93 12.85 15.54
C ALA A 76 -14.35 11.94 14.38
N PHE A 77 -14.77 10.71 14.67
CA PHE A 77 -15.11 9.70 13.66
C PHE A 77 -16.49 9.07 13.91
N GLU A 78 -17.21 8.82 12.83
CA GLU A 78 -18.46 8.05 12.82
C GLU A 78 -18.29 6.78 12.01
N LEU A 79 -18.77 5.65 12.52
CA LEU A 79 -18.80 4.41 11.74
C LEU A 79 -19.95 4.46 10.73
N VAL A 80 -19.61 4.44 9.44
CA VAL A 80 -20.58 4.46 8.33
C VAL A 80 -20.91 3.06 7.85
N SER A 81 -19.91 2.17 7.82
CA SER A 81 -20.08 0.82 7.28
C SER A 81 -19.13 -0.17 7.91
N GLY A 82 -19.60 -1.41 8.09
CA GLY A 82 -18.86 -2.50 8.70
C GLY A 82 -18.87 -2.46 10.23
N SER A 83 -17.86 -3.08 10.83
CA SER A 83 -17.65 -3.17 12.27
C SER A 83 -16.18 -2.92 12.59
N THR A 84 -15.86 -2.36 13.75
CA THR A 84 -14.46 -2.19 14.21
C THR A 84 -13.84 -3.49 14.73
N SER A 85 -14.67 -4.52 14.96
CA SER A 85 -14.27 -5.84 15.42
C SER A 85 -14.61 -6.94 14.41
N LYS A 86 -13.83 -8.01 14.39
CA LYS A 86 -14.11 -9.23 13.60
C LYS A 86 -13.55 -10.46 14.32
N ILE A 87 -14.26 -11.58 14.22
CA ILE A 87 -13.74 -12.89 14.66
C ILE A 87 -13.49 -13.74 13.42
N VAL A 88 -12.33 -14.38 13.37
CA VAL A 88 -11.97 -15.37 12.37
C VAL A 88 -11.80 -16.70 13.11
N GLU A 89 -12.67 -17.67 12.82
CA GLU A 89 -12.71 -18.95 13.54
C GLU A 89 -11.39 -19.71 13.46
N LYS A 90 -10.75 -19.68 12.29
CA LYS A 90 -9.51 -20.41 12.00
C LYS A 90 -8.65 -19.65 11.01
N LEU A 91 -7.35 -19.57 11.28
CA LEU A 91 -6.34 -19.03 10.38
C LEU A 91 -5.19 -20.03 10.24
N ASP A 92 -5.20 -20.78 9.14
CA ASP A 92 -4.22 -21.80 8.81
C ASP A 92 -2.81 -21.21 8.55
N PRO A 93 -1.73 -22.00 8.69
CA PRO A 93 -0.38 -21.59 8.33
C PRO A 93 -0.31 -21.04 6.90
N GLY A 94 0.31 -19.87 6.72
CA GLY A 94 0.43 -19.19 5.43
C GLY A 94 -0.88 -18.59 4.89
N SER A 95 -2.01 -18.77 5.58
CA SER A 95 -3.29 -18.17 5.18
C SER A 95 -3.41 -16.71 5.60
N THR A 96 -4.32 -15.99 4.95
CA THR A 96 -4.57 -14.56 5.19
C THR A 96 -6.07 -14.32 5.39
N ALA A 97 -6.41 -13.41 6.30
CA ALA A 97 -7.77 -12.89 6.45
C ALA A 97 -7.74 -11.36 6.36
N SER A 98 -8.74 -10.77 5.71
CA SER A 98 -8.85 -9.31 5.60
C SER A 98 -10.17 -8.84 6.21
N HIS A 99 -10.15 -7.65 6.82
CA HIS A 99 -11.31 -6.97 7.37
C HIS A 99 -11.27 -5.49 7.01
N SER A 100 -12.42 -4.93 6.65
CA SER A 100 -12.51 -3.52 6.32
C SER A 100 -13.77 -2.89 6.88
N PHE A 101 -13.64 -1.62 7.25
CA PHE A 101 -14.74 -0.78 7.70
C PHE A 101 -14.49 0.67 7.27
N VAL A 102 -15.55 1.46 7.27
CA VAL A 102 -15.50 2.85 6.79
C VAL A 102 -15.92 3.78 7.91
N LEU A 103 -15.04 4.75 8.18
CA LEU A 103 -15.30 5.86 9.08
C LEU A 103 -15.55 7.15 8.28
N GLU A 104 -16.41 8.01 8.79
CA GLU A 104 -16.59 9.38 8.31
C GLU A 104 -16.09 10.36 9.36
N THR A 105 -15.48 11.44 8.90
CA THR A 105 -14.83 12.43 9.76
C THR A 105 -15.79 13.55 10.12
N LYS A 106 -15.84 13.90 11.42
CA LYS A 106 -16.65 15.00 11.95
C LYS A 106 -15.83 16.27 12.13
N VAL A 107 -14.54 16.12 12.42
CA VAL A 107 -13.64 17.23 12.73
C VAL A 107 -12.39 17.16 11.85
N GLN A 108 -11.88 18.34 11.52
CA GLN A 108 -10.65 18.49 10.75
C GLN A 108 -9.46 18.48 11.69
N GLY A 109 -8.33 17.98 11.22
CA GLY A 109 -7.11 17.94 12.00
C GLY A 109 -6.15 16.85 11.56
N ARG A 110 -5.06 16.76 12.30
CA ARG A 110 -4.04 15.73 12.13
C ARG A 110 -4.36 14.56 13.05
N PHE A 111 -4.46 13.37 12.47
CA PHE A 111 -4.82 12.16 13.20
C PHE A 111 -3.73 11.11 13.10
N GLN A 112 -3.53 10.38 14.18
CA GLN A 112 -2.68 9.22 14.26
C GLN A 112 -3.52 8.05 14.78
N GLY A 113 -3.58 6.97 14.02
CA GLY A 113 -4.37 5.80 14.39
C GLY A 113 -3.57 4.84 15.28
N SER A 114 -4.14 4.43 16.40
CA SER A 114 -3.54 3.41 17.26
C SER A 114 -3.52 2.04 16.56
N PRO A 115 -2.58 1.15 16.94
CA PRO A 115 -2.62 -0.25 16.56
C PRO A 115 -3.94 -0.92 16.97
N ALA A 116 -4.46 -1.80 16.12
CA ALA A 116 -5.52 -2.72 16.50
C ALA A 116 -4.95 -3.87 17.34
N VAL A 117 -5.79 -4.45 18.19
CA VAL A 117 -5.45 -5.57 19.07
C VAL A 117 -5.99 -6.87 18.47
N ILE A 118 -5.13 -7.88 18.38
CA ILE A 118 -5.46 -9.20 17.88
C ILE A 118 -5.22 -10.20 19.00
N LYS A 119 -6.22 -11.01 19.34
CA LYS A 119 -6.09 -12.10 20.32
C LYS A 119 -6.46 -13.42 19.67
N TYR A 120 -5.72 -14.47 19.97
CA TYR A 120 -5.94 -15.79 19.37
C TYR A 120 -5.56 -16.93 20.31
N ARG A 121 -6.17 -18.08 20.06
CA ARG A 121 -5.88 -19.34 20.75
C ARG A 121 -4.80 -20.13 20.03
N VAL A 122 -3.94 -20.77 20.82
CA VAL A 122 -2.93 -21.72 20.37
C VAL A 122 -3.24 -23.08 20.99
N PRO A 123 -3.41 -24.15 20.21
CA PRO A 123 -3.83 -25.46 20.76
C PRO A 123 -2.93 -25.99 21.88
N THR A 124 -1.62 -25.69 21.80
CA THR A 124 -0.62 -26.15 22.77
C THR A 124 -0.48 -25.25 24.00
N LYS A 125 -1.19 -24.10 24.06
CA LYS A 125 -1.10 -23.13 25.16
C LYS A 125 -2.47 -22.75 25.68
N ALA A 126 -2.67 -22.83 27.00
CA ALA A 126 -3.93 -22.44 27.64
C ALA A 126 -4.18 -20.91 27.62
N ALA A 127 -3.12 -20.11 27.60
CA ALA A 127 -3.22 -18.65 27.60
C ALA A 127 -3.42 -18.09 26.18
N LEU A 128 -4.34 -17.13 26.03
CA LEU A 128 -4.52 -16.37 24.79
C LEU A 128 -3.22 -15.63 24.45
N GLN A 129 -2.86 -15.66 23.17
CA GLN A 129 -1.77 -14.86 22.65
C GLN A 129 -2.33 -13.53 22.14
N GLU A 130 -1.53 -12.47 22.25
CA GLU A 130 -1.88 -11.12 21.83
C GLU A 130 -0.85 -10.60 20.82
N ALA A 131 -1.34 -9.96 19.76
CA ALA A 131 -0.55 -9.33 18.73
C ALA A 131 -1.15 -7.95 18.39
N TYR A 132 -0.33 -7.09 17.79
CA TYR A 132 -0.74 -5.74 17.42
C TYR A 132 -0.55 -5.51 15.93
N SER A 133 -1.41 -4.69 15.34
CA SER A 133 -1.19 -4.21 13.97
C SER A 133 -0.09 -3.17 13.90
N THR A 134 0.38 -2.88 12.69
CA THR A 134 1.13 -1.63 12.45
C THR A 134 0.30 -0.41 12.88
N PRO A 135 0.91 0.62 13.49
CA PRO A 135 0.23 1.89 13.74
C PRO A 135 0.00 2.63 12.43
N VAL A 136 -1.03 3.48 12.38
CA VAL A 136 -1.26 4.35 11.23
C VAL A 136 -0.42 5.61 11.40
N LEU A 137 0.41 5.91 10.40
CA LEU A 137 1.21 7.14 10.39
C LEU A 137 0.30 8.37 10.46
N PRO A 138 0.77 9.49 11.06
CA PRO A 138 -0.02 10.71 11.12
C PRO A 138 -0.46 11.19 9.72
N PHE A 139 -1.75 11.42 9.53
CA PHE A 139 -2.34 11.94 8.31
C PHE A 139 -3.26 13.13 8.59
N ASP A 140 -3.40 14.02 7.62
CA ASP A 140 -4.20 15.24 7.74
C ASP A 140 -5.57 15.07 7.07
N ILE A 141 -6.62 15.39 7.82
CA ILE A 141 -8.01 15.49 7.36
C ILE A 141 -8.23 16.96 7.00
N LEU A 142 -8.02 17.29 5.73
CA LEU A 142 -7.96 18.67 5.25
C LEU A 142 -9.36 19.23 4.98
N ALA A 143 -9.59 20.47 5.40
CA ALA A 143 -10.59 21.32 4.75
C ALA A 143 -10.30 21.39 3.25
N ASP A 144 -11.32 21.09 2.44
CA ASP A 144 -11.37 21.26 0.99
C ASP A 144 -10.01 21.30 0.26
N ARG A 145 -9.40 20.13 0.06
CA ARG A 145 -8.29 19.99 -0.88
C ARG A 145 -8.83 20.42 -2.25
N PRO A 146 -8.21 21.39 -2.96
CA PRO A 146 -8.69 21.77 -4.28
C PRO A 146 -8.83 20.52 -5.15
N PRO A 147 -9.94 20.37 -5.88
CA PRO A 147 -10.23 19.15 -6.62
C PRO A 147 -9.03 18.81 -7.47
N GLN A 148 -8.52 17.57 -7.33
CA GLN A 148 -7.46 17.09 -8.21
C GLN A 148 -8.04 17.06 -9.62
N LYS A 149 -7.73 18.12 -10.38
CA LYS A 149 -8.13 18.24 -11.77
C LYS A 149 -7.41 17.13 -12.51
N LYS A 150 -8.12 16.02 -12.75
CA LYS A 150 -7.63 14.96 -13.63
C LYS A 150 -7.32 15.64 -14.97
N PHE A 151 -6.05 15.68 -15.35
CA PHE A 151 -5.64 16.25 -16.62
C PHE A 151 -6.14 15.33 -17.73
N GLU A 152 -7.34 15.59 -18.22
CA GLU A 152 -7.78 15.03 -19.50
C GLU A 152 -7.00 15.74 -20.61
N LEU A 153 -6.00 15.05 -21.15
CA LEU A 153 -5.36 15.45 -22.40
C LEU A 153 -6.42 15.38 -23.51
N VAL A 154 -7.04 16.53 -23.81
CA VAL A 154 -7.89 16.69 -24.99
C VAL A 154 -7.02 16.47 -26.23
N LYS A 155 -7.18 15.33 -26.89
CA LYS A 155 -6.62 15.10 -28.22
C LYS A 155 -7.43 15.94 -29.22
N THR A 156 -6.88 17.04 -29.70
CA THR A 156 -7.51 17.86 -30.75
C THR A 156 -7.34 17.20 -32.12
N CYS A 157 -8.46 17.03 -32.82
CA CYS A 157 -8.53 16.53 -34.20
C CYS A 157 -8.30 17.68 -35.21
N TRP A 158 -7.86 17.30 -36.41
CA TRP A 158 -7.13 18.02 -37.45
C TRP A 158 -7.95 19.00 -38.33
N GLU A 159 -7.27 20.02 -38.89
CA GLU A 159 -7.63 20.63 -40.17
C GLU A 159 -6.46 20.43 -41.14
N ILE A 160 -6.69 19.78 -42.28
CA ILE A 160 -5.69 19.60 -43.33
C ILE A 160 -5.89 20.72 -44.35
N TRP A 161 -4.89 21.59 -44.52
CA TRP A 161 -4.82 22.46 -45.68
C TRP A 161 -3.87 21.85 -46.71
N PRO A 162 -4.33 21.44 -47.90
CA PRO A 162 -3.44 20.98 -48.94
C PRO A 162 -2.79 22.18 -49.61
N ALA A 163 -1.53 22.45 -49.30
CA ALA A 163 -0.66 23.26 -50.14
C ALA A 163 0.66 22.51 -50.35
N GLY A 164 0.84 21.97 -51.55
CA GLY A 164 2.11 21.62 -52.20
C GLY A 164 3.21 20.91 -51.38
N LEU A 165 3.43 19.63 -51.69
CA LEU A 165 4.69 18.85 -51.66
C LEU A 165 5.65 18.90 -50.44
N SER A 166 5.32 19.58 -49.34
CA SER A 166 6.05 19.43 -48.06
C SER A 166 5.10 19.61 -46.88
N GLY A 167 4.62 18.48 -46.33
CA GLY A 167 3.68 18.50 -45.20
C GLY A 167 4.37 18.91 -43.91
N PHE A 168 4.26 20.18 -43.53
CA PHE A 168 4.65 20.67 -42.21
C PHE A 168 3.51 20.47 -41.22
N PHE A 169 3.71 19.61 -40.22
CA PHE A 169 2.75 19.42 -39.14
C PHE A 169 3.00 20.44 -38.04
N ARG A 170 2.06 21.37 -37.87
CA ARG A 170 2.10 22.37 -36.81
C ARG A 170 1.33 21.85 -35.60
N TRP A 171 2.04 21.49 -34.54
CA TRP A 171 1.42 21.16 -33.26
C TRP A 171 1.31 22.43 -32.42
N ARG A 172 0.13 22.65 -31.84
CA ARG A 172 -0.07 23.73 -30.87
C ARG A 172 -0.57 23.11 -29.58
N VAL A 173 0.31 23.09 -28.58
CA VAL A 173 -0.02 22.58 -27.24
C VAL A 173 -0.43 23.77 -26.40
N TYR A 174 -1.65 23.73 -25.86
CA TYR A 174 -2.16 24.75 -24.96
C TYR A 174 -2.03 24.24 -23.53
N LEU A 175 -1.15 24.88 -22.75
CA LEU A 175 -1.06 24.70 -21.30
C LEU A 175 -1.79 25.87 -20.63
N PRO A 176 -2.69 25.63 -19.66
CA PRO A 176 -3.34 26.73 -18.96
C PRO A 176 -2.29 27.50 -18.15
N SER A 177 -2.29 28.83 -18.29
CA SER A 177 -1.36 29.80 -17.66
C SER A 177 -0.05 30.13 -18.39
N ARG A 178 0.18 29.68 -19.63
CA ARG A 178 1.30 30.18 -20.47
C ARG A 178 0.90 30.37 -21.92
N GLU A 179 1.63 31.24 -22.62
CA GLU A 179 1.49 31.39 -24.07
C GLU A 179 1.76 30.07 -24.81
N PRO A 180 1.05 29.81 -25.93
CA PRO A 180 1.13 28.53 -26.63
C PRO A 180 2.52 28.25 -27.20
N ILE A 181 3.09 27.11 -26.83
CA ILE A 181 4.36 26.63 -27.37
C ILE A 181 4.10 26.08 -28.77
N LYS A 182 4.75 26.67 -29.79
CA LYS A 182 4.67 26.22 -31.18
C LYS A 182 5.82 25.25 -31.43
N ILE A 183 5.49 23.97 -31.63
CA ILE A 183 6.48 22.94 -31.98
C ILE A 183 6.36 22.68 -33.48
N TRP A 184 7.46 22.89 -34.20
CA TRP A 184 7.59 22.51 -35.61
C TRP A 184 8.25 21.14 -35.69
N CYS A 185 7.58 20.16 -36.29
CA CYS A 185 8.16 18.86 -36.54
C CYS A 185 8.09 18.56 -38.04
N CYS A 186 9.27 18.46 -38.67
CA CYS A 186 9.40 18.01 -40.04
C CYS A 186 9.44 16.47 -40.05
N LYS A 187 8.63 15.85 -40.90
CA LYS A 187 8.48 14.39 -40.97
C LYS A 187 9.76 13.76 -41.54
N ARG A 188 10.71 13.41 -40.67
CA ARG A 188 11.67 12.33 -40.92
C ARG A 188 11.93 11.60 -39.61
N GLU A 189 11.52 10.33 -39.60
CA GLU A 189 11.81 9.30 -38.60
C GLU A 189 11.16 9.46 -37.22
N GLN A 190 9.94 8.91 -37.13
CA GLN A 190 9.28 8.54 -35.89
C GLN A 190 9.98 7.30 -35.32
N GLU A 191 10.80 7.46 -34.26
CA GLU A 191 10.87 6.48 -33.16
C GLU A 191 11.75 6.92 -31.96
N GLU A 192 12.60 7.95 -32.06
CA GLU A 192 13.53 8.28 -30.95
C GLU A 192 13.07 9.38 -29.97
N THR A 193 12.07 10.20 -30.29
CA THR A 193 11.70 11.34 -29.44
C THR A 193 10.78 11.01 -28.26
N LEU A 194 10.22 9.79 -28.18
CA LEU A 194 9.54 9.34 -26.96
C LEU A 194 10.51 9.02 -25.81
N LYS A 195 11.81 8.85 -26.09
CA LYS A 195 12.83 8.57 -25.06
C LYS A 195 13.42 9.82 -24.41
N MET A 196 13.38 11.00 -25.06
CA MET A 196 13.99 12.20 -24.48
C MET A 196 13.08 13.00 -23.53
N VAL A 197 11.74 12.96 -23.70
CA VAL A 197 10.83 13.71 -22.81
C VAL A 197 10.57 12.99 -21.48
N VAL A 198 10.73 11.67 -21.42
CA VAL A 198 10.67 10.92 -20.15
C VAL A 198 11.96 11.04 -19.35
N ARG A 199 13.09 11.42 -19.97
CA ARG A 199 14.40 11.47 -19.31
C ARG A 199 14.81 12.85 -18.77
N SER A 200 14.12 13.94 -19.13
CA SER A 200 14.44 15.28 -18.59
C SER A 200 13.62 15.72 -17.38
N SER A 201 12.57 15.00 -16.98
CA SER A 201 11.87 15.24 -15.70
C SER A 201 12.50 14.52 -14.50
N PHE A 202 13.63 13.84 -14.70
CA PHE A 202 14.44 13.22 -13.65
C PHE A 202 15.87 13.76 -13.66
N CYS A 203 16.04 15.08 -13.81
CA CYS A 203 17.28 15.76 -13.44
C CYS A 203 17.05 17.28 -13.33
N SER A 204 16.52 17.74 -12.19
CA SER A 204 16.73 19.11 -11.67
C SER A 204 15.99 19.32 -10.35
N THR A 205 16.52 18.72 -9.27
CA THR A 205 16.55 19.31 -7.91
C THR A 205 17.53 18.50 -7.07
N TRP A 206 18.81 18.73 -7.30
CA TRP A 206 19.83 18.73 -6.25
C TRP A 206 20.41 20.14 -6.26
N PHE A 207 19.91 20.96 -5.35
CA PHE A 207 20.64 21.92 -4.54
C PHE A 207 19.79 22.22 -3.31
#